data_AF-A0A537KMC1-F1
#
_entry.id   AF-A0A537KMC1-F1
#
_cell.length_a   1.000
_cell.length_b   1.000
_cell.length_c   1.000
_cell.angle_alpha   90.00
_cell.angle_beta   90.00
_cell.angle_gamma   90.00
#
_symmetry.space_group_name_H-M   'P 1'
#
loop_
_entity.id
_entity.type
_entity.pdbx_description
1 polymer ?
#
loop_
_entity_poly.entity_id
_entity_poly.type
_entity_poly.pdbx_seq_one_letter_code
_entity_poly.pdbx_strand_id
1 'polypeptide(L)'
;MSKFFIIFISIFLFLAACKNNTKQENEKQIIKREDTVGIKNSIGNSENKTNPIAKSGSAQINSRKDSILLQLTQDILTAIKNKNYFAVANFIDPILGVRFSPYAYVDTVDNVIFSKEKLA
;
A
#
# COMPACT_ATOMS: atom_id res chain seq x y z
N MET A 1 -17.14 -51.39 9.89
CA MET A 1 -16.08 -50.36 9.82
C MET A 1 -15.47 -50.20 8.42
N SER A 2 -15.73 -51.09 7.45
CA SER A 2 -15.19 -50.99 6.08
C SER A 2 -15.84 -49.88 5.21
N LYS A 3 -17.07 -49.46 5.52
CA LYS A 3 -17.82 -48.45 4.74
C LYS A 3 -17.30 -47.03 4.93
N PHE A 4 -16.77 -46.72 6.11
CA PHE A 4 -16.12 -45.43 6.38
C PHE A 4 -14.75 -45.32 5.71
N PHE A 5 -14.04 -46.44 5.53
CA PHE A 5 -12.75 -46.47 4.84
C PHE A 5 -12.90 -46.16 3.34
N ILE A 6 -13.98 -46.63 2.70
CA ILE A 6 -14.29 -46.34 1.29
C ILE A 6 -14.58 -44.85 1.08
N ILE A 7 -15.29 -44.21 2.00
CA ILE A 7 -15.59 -42.77 1.94
C ILE A 7 -14.30 -41.93 2.11
N PHE A 8 -13.39 -42.35 2.99
CA PHE A 8 -12.10 -41.69 3.19
C PHE A 8 -11.15 -41.82 1.97
N ILE A 9 -11.18 -42.95 1.24
CA ILE A 9 -10.42 -43.09 -0.03
C ILE A 9 -10.96 -42.14 -1.10
N SER A 10 -12.28 -41.94 -1.16
CA SER A 10 -12.90 -41.07 -2.17
C SER A 10 -12.57 -39.60 -1.98
N ILE A 11 -12.38 -39.13 -0.75
CA ILE A 11 -12.06 -37.72 -0.48
C ILE A 11 -10.60 -37.38 -0.85
N PHE A 12 -9.69 -38.35 -0.71
CA PHE A 12 -8.26 -38.17 -1.01
C PHE A 12 -7.97 -38.02 -2.52
N LEU A 13 -8.83 -38.58 -3.39
CA LEU A 13 -8.68 -38.44 -4.84
C LEU A 13 -8.93 -37.01 -5.36
N PHE A 14 -9.61 -36.15 -4.60
CA PHE A 14 -9.88 -34.77 -5.00
C PHE A 14 -8.72 -33.79 -4.76
N LEU A 15 -7.72 -34.15 -3.94
CA LEU A 15 -6.60 -33.25 -3.60
C LEU A 15 -5.38 -33.36 -4.55
N ALA A 16 -5.38 -34.32 -5.49
CA ALA A 16 -4.26 -34.55 -6.41
C ALA A 16 -4.38 -33.83 -7.77
N ALA A 17 -5.30 -32.86 -7.92
CA ALA A 17 -5.42 -32.04 -9.14
C ALA A 17 -4.69 -30.69 -8.98
N CYS A 18 -3.38 -30.72 -8.73
CA CYS A 18 -2.52 -29.55 -8.91
C CYS A 18 -1.90 -29.58 -10.31
N LYS A 19 -2.43 -28.78 -11.25
CA LYS A 19 -1.80 -28.49 -12.55
C LYS A 19 -1.06 -27.16 -12.46
N ASN A 20 0.24 -27.20 -12.21
CA ASN A 20 1.13 -26.04 -12.34
C ASN A 20 1.54 -25.90 -13.81
N ASN A 21 1.14 -24.81 -14.46
CA ASN A 21 1.67 -24.43 -15.77
C ASN A 21 2.72 -23.33 -15.56
N THR A 22 3.98 -23.64 -15.82
CA THR A 22 5.08 -22.66 -15.89
C THR A 22 5.83 -22.82 -17.20
N LYS A 23 5.79 -21.79 -18.04
CA LYS A 23 6.82 -21.30 -18.99
C LYS A 23 6.35 -19.91 -19.46
N GLN A 24 7.03 -18.80 -19.12
CA GLN A 24 8.21 -18.18 -19.78
C GLN A 24 7.95 -17.98 -21.29
N GLU A 25 8.04 -16.79 -21.92
CA GLU A 25 9.03 -15.71 -21.83
C GLU A 25 8.57 -14.47 -22.63
N ASN A 26 9.04 -13.28 -22.21
CA ASN A 26 9.35 -12.05 -22.97
C ASN A 26 8.46 -11.57 -24.15
N GLU A 27 7.87 -10.37 -23.97
CA GLU A 27 8.02 -9.31 -24.98
C GLU A 27 8.53 -8.03 -24.29
N LYS A 28 9.73 -7.64 -24.70
CA LYS A 28 10.43 -6.43 -24.29
C LYS A 28 10.04 -5.31 -25.25
N GLN A 29 9.14 -4.41 -24.86
CA GLN A 29 8.92 -3.17 -25.61
C GLN A 29 9.68 -2.02 -24.94
N ILE A 30 10.83 -1.70 -25.55
CA ILE A 30 11.67 -0.54 -25.24
C ILE A 30 10.97 0.70 -25.83
N ILE A 31 10.54 1.62 -24.98
CA ILE A 31 10.40 3.03 -25.37
C ILE A 31 11.51 3.78 -24.63
N LYS A 32 12.56 4.14 -25.39
CA LYS A 32 13.59 5.11 -24.96
C LYS A 32 13.12 6.51 -25.36
N ARG A 33 13.14 7.41 -24.37
CA ARG A 33 13.65 8.80 -24.36
C ARG A 33 13.20 9.41 -23.02
N GLU A 34 14.11 9.43 -22.05
CA GLU A 34 14.98 10.57 -21.73
C GLU A 34 14.19 11.75 -21.17
N ASP A 35 14.28 11.92 -19.85
CA ASP A 35 14.71 13.18 -19.29
C ASP A 35 15.56 12.90 -18.05
N THR A 36 16.85 13.13 -18.24
CA THR A 36 17.88 13.07 -17.21
C THR A 36 17.77 14.32 -16.36
N VAL A 37 17.34 14.20 -15.11
CA VAL A 37 17.71 15.16 -14.07
C VAL A 37 18.21 14.38 -12.87
N GLY A 38 19.51 14.11 -12.88
CA GLY A 38 20.21 13.71 -11.67
C GLY A 38 20.28 14.90 -10.73
N ILE A 39 19.75 14.76 -9.50
CA ILE A 39 20.21 15.55 -8.37
C ILE A 39 20.68 14.58 -7.30
N LYS A 40 21.99 14.35 -7.34
CA LYS A 40 22.77 13.83 -6.23
C LYS A 40 23.03 15.02 -5.31
N ASN A 41 22.52 15.00 -4.07
CA ASN A 41 23.01 15.90 -3.04
C ASN A 41 23.14 15.14 -1.72
N SER A 42 24.37 14.72 -1.44
CA SER A 42 24.88 14.45 -0.10
C SER A 42 25.61 15.69 0.37
N ILE A 43 25.07 16.41 1.36
CA ILE A 43 25.86 17.29 2.25
C ILE A 43 25.19 17.24 3.62
N GLY A 44 25.97 16.84 4.62
CA GLY A 44 25.55 16.74 6.00
C GLY A 44 25.78 18.01 6.83
N ASN A 45 25.61 17.76 8.13
CA ASN A 45 26.04 18.52 9.31
C ASN A 45 25.13 19.65 9.82
N SER A 46 24.43 19.31 10.91
CA SER A 46 24.46 19.91 12.25
C SER A 46 24.68 21.43 12.45
N GLU A 47 23.92 21.90 13.45
CA GLU A 47 24.08 23.09 14.32
C GLU A 47 23.36 24.40 13.98
N ASN A 48 22.20 24.57 14.64
CA ASN A 48 21.92 25.60 15.64
C ASN A 48 22.29 27.08 15.31
N LYS A 49 21.29 27.93 15.04
CA LYS A 49 20.92 29.08 15.89
C LYS A 49 19.82 29.98 15.30
N THR A 50 18.87 30.26 16.20
CA THR A 50 18.19 31.53 16.44
C THR A 50 17.31 32.15 15.34
N ASN A 51 16.02 32.14 15.65
CA ASN A 51 14.92 32.87 15.03
C ASN A 51 15.20 34.38 14.90
N PRO A 52 14.87 34.99 13.76
CA PRO A 52 14.06 36.20 13.79
C PRO A 52 12.78 35.97 12.98
N ILE A 53 11.64 36.25 13.61
CA ILE A 53 10.31 36.25 13.01
C ILE A 53 10.32 37.32 11.91
N ALA A 54 10.56 36.88 10.68
CA ALA A 54 10.42 37.67 9.48
C ALA A 54 9.28 37.10 8.64
N LYS A 55 8.34 37.99 8.36
CA LYS A 55 7.06 37.82 7.67
C LYS A 55 7.27 37.33 6.22
N SER A 56 7.52 36.03 6.05
CA SER A 56 7.53 35.31 4.76
C SER A 56 6.96 33.90 4.96
N GLY A 57 5.69 33.84 5.40
CA GLY A 57 5.15 32.64 6.04
C GLY A 57 4.28 31.73 5.18
N SER A 58 3.86 32.12 3.99
CA SER A 58 2.84 31.34 3.25
C SER A 58 3.43 30.39 2.20
N ALA A 59 4.33 30.86 1.33
CA ALA A 59 4.81 30.06 0.20
C ALA A 59 5.71 28.89 0.61
N GLN A 60 6.62 29.10 1.57
CA GLN A 60 7.58 28.06 2.01
C GLN A 60 6.92 26.99 2.89
N ILE A 61 5.85 27.34 3.62
CA ILE A 61 5.08 26.39 4.42
C ILE A 61 4.25 25.47 3.51
N ASN A 62 3.68 26.00 2.43
CA ASN A 62 2.87 25.21 1.50
C ASN A 62 3.73 24.15 0.78
N SER A 63 4.89 24.53 0.24
CA SER A 63 5.79 23.58 -0.45
C SER A 63 6.29 22.44 0.46
N ARG A 64 6.49 22.70 1.76
CA ARG A 64 6.87 21.64 2.71
C ARG A 64 5.71 20.71 3.06
N LYS A 65 4.48 21.25 3.18
CA LYS A 65 3.29 20.41 3.42
C LYS A 65 3.05 19.48 2.23
N ASP A 66 3.20 19.99 1.02
CA ASP A 66 3.01 19.21 -0.21
C ASP A 66 4.01 18.05 -0.30
N SER A 67 5.28 18.28 0.05
CA SER A 67 6.28 17.21 0.04
C SER A 67 6.03 16.13 1.10
N ILE A 68 5.55 16.51 2.28
CA ILE A 68 5.17 15.56 3.34
C ILE A 68 3.96 14.72 2.91
N LEU A 69 2.93 15.35 2.36
CA LEU A 69 1.73 14.65 1.88
C LEU A 69 2.04 13.69 0.73
N LEU A 70 2.94 14.10 -0.18
CA LEU A 70 3.39 13.25 -1.28
C LEU A 70 4.16 12.03 -0.77
N GLN A 71 5.08 12.21 0.18
CA GLN A 71 5.83 11.11 0.79
C GLN A 71 4.88 10.14 1.51
N LEU A 72 3.96 10.65 2.33
CA LEU A 72 2.97 9.83 3.02
C LEU A 72 2.11 9.03 2.02
N THR A 73 1.69 9.66 0.93
CA THR A 73 0.94 9.00 -0.13
C THR A 73 1.76 7.89 -0.77
N GLN A 74 3.04 8.12 -1.07
CA GLN A 74 3.93 7.10 -1.62
C GLN A 74 4.11 5.92 -0.67
N ASP A 75 4.25 6.18 0.64
CA ASP A 75 4.42 5.13 1.65
C ASP A 75 3.15 4.25 1.74
N ILE A 76 1.97 4.87 1.82
CA ILE A 76 0.68 4.17 1.86
C ILE A 76 0.46 3.34 0.59
N LEU A 77 0.64 3.95 -0.60
CA LEU A 77 0.44 3.25 -1.87
C LEU A 77 1.45 2.11 -2.05
N THR A 78 2.69 2.28 -1.58
CA THR A 78 3.71 1.22 -1.60
C THR A 78 3.32 0.06 -0.69
N ALA A 79 2.82 0.34 0.52
CA ALA A 79 2.32 -0.69 1.42
C ALA A 79 1.13 -1.47 0.82
N ILE A 80 0.17 -0.77 0.20
CA ILE A 80 -0.97 -1.40 -0.51
C ILE A 80 -0.48 -2.25 -1.68
N LYS A 81 0.41 -1.71 -2.54
CA LYS A 81 0.99 -2.44 -3.68
C LYS A 81 1.66 -3.74 -3.24
N ASN A 82 2.36 -3.71 -2.11
CA ASN A 82 3.04 -4.86 -1.55
C ASN A 82 2.14 -5.76 -0.70
N LYS A 83 0.84 -5.46 -0.60
CA LYS A 83 -0.15 -6.16 0.25
C LYS A 83 0.26 -6.23 1.72
N ASN A 84 1.03 -5.26 2.20
CA ASN A 84 1.43 -5.18 3.60
C ASN A 84 0.34 -4.47 4.42
N TYR A 85 -0.75 -5.19 4.69
CA TYR A 85 -1.91 -4.61 5.39
C TYR A 85 -1.65 -4.26 6.86
N PHE A 86 -0.69 -4.95 7.50
CA PHE A 86 -0.22 -4.56 8.83
C PHE A 86 0.38 -3.15 8.84
N ALA A 87 1.16 -2.79 7.80
CA ALA A 87 1.66 -1.43 7.64
C ALA A 87 0.54 -0.43 7.29
N VAL A 88 -0.39 -0.81 6.40
CA VAL A 88 -1.55 0.03 6.04
C VAL A 88 -2.40 0.38 7.26
N ALA A 89 -2.61 -0.58 8.15
CA ALA A 89 -3.41 -0.43 9.36
C ALA A 89 -2.88 0.66 10.31
N ASN A 90 -1.59 1.01 10.23
CA ASN A 90 -1.01 2.08 11.04
C ASN A 90 -1.39 3.50 10.57
N PHE A 91 -1.93 3.63 9.36
CA PHE A 91 -2.42 4.90 8.82
C PHE A 91 -3.92 5.11 9.01
N ILE A 92 -4.62 4.15 9.63
CA ILE A 92 -6.07 4.16 9.82
C ILE A 92 -6.41 4.64 11.22
N ASP A 93 -7.41 5.52 11.31
CA ASP A 93 -7.94 5.97 12.59
C ASP A 93 -8.51 4.76 13.38
N PRO A 94 -8.08 4.55 14.63
CA PRO A 94 -8.43 3.35 15.39
C PRO A 94 -9.91 3.29 15.79
N ILE A 95 -10.61 4.43 15.84
CA ILE A 95 -12.03 4.49 16.24
C ILE A 95 -12.92 4.54 15.00
N LEU A 96 -12.57 5.36 14.01
CA LEU A 96 -13.42 5.62 12.84
C LEU A 96 -13.22 4.60 11.71
N GLY A 97 -12.01 4.07 11.54
CA GLY A 97 -11.67 3.17 10.43
C GLY A 97 -11.76 3.82 9.05
N VAL A 98 -11.80 2.98 8.00
CA VAL A 98 -11.98 3.41 6.60
C VAL A 98 -13.19 2.70 5.99
N ARG A 99 -14.04 3.46 5.29
CA ARG A 99 -15.15 2.91 4.50
C ARG A 99 -14.70 2.76 3.06
N PHE A 100 -15.02 1.62 2.47
CA PHE A 100 -14.81 1.37 1.04
C PHE A 100 -16.15 1.07 0.40
N SER A 101 -16.36 1.63 -0.79
CA SER A 101 -17.53 1.34 -1.62
C SER A 101 -17.06 1.01 -3.03
N PRO A 102 -17.58 -0.08 -3.63
CA PRO A 102 -17.36 -0.36 -5.05
C PRO A 102 -18.23 0.53 -5.95
N TYR A 103 -19.13 1.34 -5.36
CA TYR A 103 -20.02 2.24 -6.07
C TYR A 103 -19.48 3.68 -6.07
N ALA A 104 -20.06 4.52 -6.92
CA ALA A 104 -19.70 5.95 -7.03
C ALA A 104 -20.12 6.79 -5.80
N TYR A 105 -20.71 6.16 -4.77
CA TYR A 105 -21.09 6.79 -3.51
C TYR A 105 -20.71 5.88 -2.34
N VAL A 106 -20.55 6.49 -1.15
CA VAL A 106 -20.29 5.76 0.10
C VAL A 106 -21.62 5.58 0.83
N ASP A 107 -22.07 4.34 0.99
CA ASP A 107 -23.18 4.02 1.89
C ASP A 107 -22.70 4.21 3.35
N THR A 108 -23.51 4.85 4.19
CA THR A 108 -23.21 5.07 5.60
C THR A 108 -24.03 4.20 6.54
N VAL A 109 -25.07 3.53 6.02
CA VAL A 109 -25.95 2.60 6.73
C VAL A 109 -25.42 1.17 6.55
N ASP A 110 -25.38 0.67 5.32
CA ASP A 110 -25.03 -0.73 5.01
C ASP A 110 -23.64 -0.84 4.37
N ASN A 111 -22.60 -0.51 5.15
CA ASN A 111 -21.23 -0.49 4.67
C ASN A 111 -20.29 -1.37 5.47
N VAL A 112 -19.17 -1.69 4.81
CA VAL A 112 -18.04 -2.33 5.43
C VAL A 112 -17.07 -1.26 5.91
N ILE A 113 -16.85 -1.24 7.23
CA ILE A 113 -15.79 -0.45 7.87
C ILE A 113 -14.58 -1.36 8.09
N PHE A 114 -13.44 -0.95 7.54
CA PHE A 114 -12.13 -1.53 7.79
C PHE A 114 -11.50 -0.80 8.98
N SER A 115 -11.59 -1.43 10.16
CA SER A 115 -10.84 -0.98 11.34
C SER A 115 -9.38 -1.42 11.25
N LYS A 116 -8.53 -0.84 12.10
CA LYS A 116 -7.12 -1.23 12.21
C LYS A 116 -6.97 -2.73 12.46
N GLU A 117 -7.79 -3.29 13.35
CA GLU A 117 -7.76 -4.70 13.76
C GLU A 117 -8.23 -5.64 12.65
N LYS A 118 -9.11 -5.18 11.76
CA LYS A 118 -9.57 -5.99 10.63
C LYS A 118 -8.54 -6.10 9.50
N LEU A 119 -7.54 -5.23 9.48
CA LEU A 119 -6.50 -5.19 8.46
C LEU A 119 -5.14 -5.74 8.92
N ALA A 120 -4.93 -5.84 10.23
CA ALA A 120 -3.70 -6.31 10.85
C ALA A 120 -3.72 -7.82 11.13
#